data_AF-A0A962VX96-F1
#
_entry.id   AF-A0A962VX96-F1
#
_cell.length_a   1.000
_cell.length_b   1.000
_cell.length_c   1.000
_cell.angle_alpha   90.00
_cell.angle_beta   90.00
_cell.angle_gamma   90.00
#
_symmetry.space_group_name_H-M   'P 1'
#
loop_
_entity.id
_entity.type
_entity.pdbx_description
1 polymer ?
#
loop_
_entity_poly.entity_id
_entity_poly.type
_entity_poly.pdbx_seq_one_letter_code
_entity_poly.pdbx_strand_id
1 'polypeptide(L)'
;MQTQPCRFCPHRIITMLMGLIMTVWTASAAAPVETAAPLQAGVLVLKRHAVPLMVTLSGQSVAEANANIRPLVDGVITAILYKPGSTVKKGTPLFQIERDSYLAKLELAEAALQSAKAAVPSAEEKL
;
A
#
# COMPACT_ATOMS: atom_id res chain seq x y z
N MET A 1 58.33 -6.32 35.71
CA MET A 1 58.25 -6.53 37.17
C MET A 1 59.66 -6.79 37.65
N GLN A 2 60.25 -5.80 38.36
CA GLN A 2 61.53 -5.75 39.10
C GLN A 2 62.09 -4.31 38.97
N THR A 3 61.60 -3.38 39.80
CA THR A 3 62.16 -2.97 41.10
C THR A 3 63.48 -2.21 41.00
N GLN A 4 63.38 -0.89 41.12
CA GLN A 4 64.42 -0.04 41.72
C GLN A 4 64.73 -0.56 43.15
N PRO A 5 65.93 -0.31 43.68
CA PRO A 5 66.05 0.81 44.62
C PRO A 5 67.37 1.59 44.54
N CYS A 6 67.18 2.89 44.37
CA CYS A 6 67.80 4.07 44.98
C CYS A 6 69.02 3.99 45.94
N ARG A 7 69.65 5.18 46.03
CA ARG A 7 70.34 5.81 47.19
C ARG A 7 71.85 5.59 47.30
N PHE A 8 72.66 6.53 46.79
CA PHE A 8 73.37 7.51 47.64
C PHE A 8 74.38 8.32 46.82
N CYS A 9 74.25 9.64 46.94
CA CYS A 9 75.19 10.65 46.47
C CYS A 9 75.79 11.32 47.72
N PRO A 10 77.11 11.53 47.78
CA PRO A 10 77.66 12.64 48.56
C PRO A 10 78.62 13.45 47.70
N HIS A 11 78.02 14.49 47.15
CA HIS A 11 78.59 15.71 46.60
C HIS A 11 79.55 16.39 47.60
N ARG A 12 80.37 17.33 47.08
CA ARG A 12 80.91 18.51 47.80
C ARG A 12 82.27 18.41 48.52
N ILE A 13 83.32 17.86 47.90
CA ILE A 13 84.69 18.16 48.38
C ILE A 13 85.63 18.73 47.30
N ILE A 14 85.40 18.52 46.00
CA ILE A 14 86.32 19.04 44.96
C ILE A 14 85.56 19.80 43.87
N THR A 15 84.84 20.84 44.30
CA THR A 15 84.35 21.96 43.49
C THR A 15 85.16 23.23 43.74
N MET A 16 86.47 23.09 43.99
CA MET A 16 87.28 24.26 44.37
C MET A 16 88.72 24.19 43.83
N LEU A 17 88.84 23.82 42.56
CA LEU A 17 89.92 24.31 41.70
C LEU A 17 89.29 24.50 40.31
N MET A 18 88.45 25.53 40.14
CA MET A 18 88.97 26.86 39.83
C MET A 18 89.86 26.72 38.59
N GLY A 19 89.28 26.63 37.42
CA GLY A 19 88.54 27.74 36.85
C GLY A 19 89.48 28.40 35.86
N LEU A 20 89.63 27.80 34.67
CA LEU A 20 90.42 28.40 33.59
C LEU A 20 90.12 27.85 32.19
N ILE A 21 88.98 27.19 31.95
CA ILE A 21 88.60 26.81 30.57
C ILE A 21 87.11 27.10 30.32
N MET A 22 86.60 28.19 30.92
CA MET A 22 85.34 28.78 30.47
C MET A 22 85.56 29.49 29.12
N THR A 23 84.68 29.16 28.19
CA THR A 23 84.02 30.09 27.24
C THR A 23 84.82 30.69 26.09
N VAL A 24 84.93 29.95 24.99
CA VAL A 24 84.92 30.41 23.58
C VAL A 24 84.45 29.17 22.78
N TRP A 25 83.32 29.04 22.08
CA TRP A 25 82.48 29.98 21.34
C TRP A 25 81.17 29.26 20.89
N THR A 26 80.04 29.86 21.24
CA THR A 26 78.77 30.03 20.49
C THR A 26 77.97 28.89 19.82
N ALA A 27 76.66 28.97 20.13
CA ALA A 27 75.50 28.21 19.68
C ALA A 27 75.00 28.53 18.27
N SER A 28 74.17 27.63 17.70
CA SER A 28 73.17 27.99 16.67
C SER A 28 72.00 26.97 16.56
N ALA A 29 70.82 27.56 16.26
CA ALA A 29 69.65 27.05 15.53
C ALA A 29 68.44 26.41 16.29
N ALA A 30 67.43 27.29 16.45
CA ALA A 30 65.97 27.14 16.41
C ALA A 30 65.29 25.76 16.58
N ALA A 31 64.37 25.70 17.56
CA ALA A 31 63.40 24.63 17.69
C ALA A 31 62.32 24.70 16.57
N PRO A 32 61.95 23.57 15.94
CA PRO A 32 60.91 23.54 14.91
C PRO A 32 59.51 23.66 15.52
N VAL A 33 58.65 24.39 14.84
CA VAL A 33 57.22 24.57 15.13
C VAL A 33 56.49 23.22 15.02
N GLU A 34 55.74 22.84 16.06
CA GLU A 34 54.86 21.67 16.04
C GLU A 34 53.88 21.79 14.87
N THR A 35 54.02 20.89 13.90
CA THR A 35 53.05 20.72 12.82
C THR A 35 51.81 20.06 13.43
N ALA A 36 50.71 20.81 13.52
CA ALA A 36 49.42 20.28 13.96
C ALA A 36 49.05 19.04 13.12
N ALA A 37 48.83 17.91 13.79
CA ALA A 37 48.50 16.65 13.14
C ALA A 37 47.20 16.80 12.32
N PRO A 38 47.13 16.22 11.11
CA PRO A 38 45.95 16.37 10.26
C PRO A 38 44.72 15.78 10.95
N LEU A 39 43.69 16.61 11.12
CA LEU A 39 42.39 16.20 11.64
C LEU A 39 41.79 15.15 10.70
N GLN A 40 41.63 13.93 11.19
CA GLN A 40 41.06 12.84 10.41
C GLN A 40 39.55 13.02 10.29
N ALA A 41 39.08 13.23 9.07
CA ALA A 41 37.66 13.24 8.74
C ALA A 41 37.26 11.88 8.17
N GLY A 42 36.13 11.33 8.63
CA GLY A 42 35.54 10.14 8.05
C GLY A 42 34.97 10.44 6.66
N VAL A 43 35.30 9.62 5.67
CA VAL A 43 34.77 9.72 4.30
C VAL A 43 33.86 8.54 3.98
N LEU A 44 32.76 8.82 3.29
CA LEU A 44 31.83 7.82 2.77
C LEU A 44 31.82 7.88 1.24
N VAL A 45 32.18 6.78 0.59
CA VAL A 45 32.19 6.69 -0.88
C VAL A 45 30.81 6.23 -1.36
N LEU A 46 30.08 7.14 -2.00
CA LEU A 46 28.76 6.86 -2.57
C LEU A 46 28.90 6.18 -3.95
N LYS A 47 28.12 5.12 -4.18
CA LYS A 47 27.98 4.46 -5.48
C LYS A 47 26.56 4.65 -6.01
N ARG A 48 26.43 4.95 -7.29
CA ARG A 48 25.12 5.11 -7.93
C ARG A 48 24.50 3.72 -8.12
N HIS A 49 23.29 3.54 -7.59
CA HIS A 49 22.46 2.36 -7.85
C HIS A 49 21.10 2.82 -8.38
N ALA A 50 20.57 2.09 -9.36
CA ALA A 50 19.21 2.32 -9.85
C ALA A 50 18.23 1.73 -8.85
N VAL A 51 17.34 2.56 -8.29
CA VAL A 51 16.29 2.15 -7.36
C VAL A 51 14.94 2.45 -8.01
N PRO A 52 14.04 1.45 -8.12
CA PRO A 52 12.72 1.68 -8.68
C PRO A 52 11.87 2.53 -7.74
N LEU A 53 11.08 3.46 -8.30
CA LEU A 53 10.06 4.20 -7.58
C LEU A 53 8.77 3.38 -7.57
N MET A 54 8.38 2.86 -6.40
CA MET A 54 7.14 2.13 -6.22
C MET A 54 6.06 3.06 -5.65
N VAL A 55 4.89 3.07 -6.27
CA VAL A 55 3.71 3.79 -5.77
C VAL A 55 2.60 2.78 -5.54
N THR A 56 2.16 2.65 -4.30
CA THR A 56 1.05 1.77 -3.92
C THR A 56 -0.25 2.56 -3.90
N LEU A 57 -1.21 2.19 -4.75
CA LEU A 57 -2.55 2.76 -4.74
C LEU A 57 -3.51 1.72 -4.18
N SER A 58 -4.33 2.14 -3.21
CA SER A 58 -5.44 1.32 -2.74
C SER A 58 -6.63 1.48 -3.69
N GLY A 59 -7.36 0.38 -3.89
CA GLY A 59 -8.56 0.34 -4.71
C GLY A 59 -9.50 -0.76 -4.21
N GLN A 60 -10.79 -0.64 -4.53
CA GLN A 60 -11.78 -1.66 -4.22
C GLN A 60 -12.23 -2.34 -5.52
N SER A 61 -12.37 -3.66 -5.49
CA SER A 61 -12.99 -4.40 -6.58
C SER A 61 -14.51 -4.25 -6.50
N VAL A 62 -15.13 -3.90 -7.61
CA VAL A 62 -16.60 -3.90 -7.75
C VAL A 62 -17.01 -4.89 -8.83
N ALA A 63 -18.23 -5.42 -8.71
CA ALA A 63 -18.78 -6.25 -9.78
C ALA A 63 -18.95 -5.40 -11.06
N GLU A 64 -18.63 -5.98 -12.21
CA GLU A 64 -18.79 -5.33 -13.52
C GLU A 64 -20.25 -4.92 -13.75
N ALA A 65 -21.19 -5.79 -13.37
CA ALA A 65 -22.62 -5.54 -13.45
C ALA A 65 -23.32 -6.06 -12.19
N ASN A 66 -24.21 -5.25 -11.64
CA ASN A 66 -25.13 -5.64 -10.57
C ASN A 66 -26.56 -5.48 -11.06
N ALA A 67 -27.40 -6.49 -10.85
CA ALA A 67 -28.81 -6.46 -11.19
C ALA A 67 -29.65 -6.71 -9.93
N ASN A 68 -30.56 -5.77 -9.64
CA ASN A 68 -31.55 -5.94 -8.59
C ASN A 68 -32.86 -6.46 -9.22
N ILE A 69 -33.26 -7.68 -8.88
CA ILE A 69 -34.47 -8.30 -9.41
C ILE A 69 -35.67 -7.86 -8.58
N ARG A 70 -36.65 -7.25 -9.25
CA ARG A 70 -37.90 -6.79 -8.63
C ARG A 70 -39.10 -7.38 -9.37
N PRO A 71 -40.14 -7.81 -8.65
CA PRO A 71 -41.39 -8.18 -9.30
C PRO A 71 -42.02 -6.95 -9.96
N LEU A 72 -42.53 -7.14 -11.18
CA LEU A 72 -43.25 -6.09 -11.94
C LEU A 72 -44.76 -6.12 -11.70
N VAL A 73 -45.24 -7.21 -11.10
CA VAL A 73 -46.66 -7.47 -10.87
C VAL A 73 -46.84 -7.96 -9.44
N ASP A 74 -47.98 -7.62 -8.84
CA ASP A 74 -48.32 -7.99 -7.47
C ASP A 74 -48.81 -9.44 -7.39
N GLY A 75 -48.37 -10.21 -6.40
CA GLY A 75 -48.86 -11.56 -6.21
C GLY A 75 -48.05 -12.35 -5.20
N VAL A 76 -48.48 -13.60 -4.99
CA VAL A 76 -47.82 -14.52 -4.06
C VAL A 76 -46.77 -15.34 -4.82
N ILE A 77 -45.58 -15.46 -4.24
CA ILE A 77 -44.52 -16.33 -4.79
C ILE A 77 -44.86 -17.78 -4.44
N THR A 78 -45.11 -18.60 -5.46
CA THR A 78 -45.41 -20.03 -5.33
C THR A 78 -44.13 -20.87 -5.22
N ALA A 79 -43.07 -20.50 -5.94
CA ALA A 79 -41.82 -21.27 -5.96
C ALA A 79 -40.58 -20.41 -6.24
N ILE A 80 -39.46 -20.85 -5.66
CA ILE A 80 -38.10 -20.35 -5.95
C ILE A 80 -37.41 -21.40 -6.82
N LEU A 81 -37.01 -21.02 -8.03
CA LEU A 81 -36.59 -21.95 -9.08
C LEU A 81 -35.06 -22.03 -9.28
N TYR A 82 -34.28 -21.45 -8.36
CA TYR A 82 -32.83 -21.44 -8.43
C TYR A 82 -32.19 -21.84 -7.10
N LYS A 83 -30.93 -22.27 -7.17
CA LYS A 83 -30.12 -22.54 -5.99
C LYS A 83 -29.24 -21.33 -5.65
N PRO A 84 -29.19 -20.87 -4.39
CA PRO A 84 -28.29 -19.81 -3.97
C PRO A 84 -26.84 -20.10 -4.36
N GLY A 85 -26.14 -19.08 -4.89
CA GLY A 85 -24.75 -19.18 -5.34
C GLY A 85 -24.53 -19.86 -6.69
N SER A 86 -25.60 -20.32 -7.35
CA SER A 86 -25.51 -20.88 -8.72
C SER A 86 -25.46 -19.79 -9.79
N THR A 87 -24.78 -20.08 -10.90
CA THR A 87 -24.77 -19.20 -12.09
C THR A 87 -26.08 -19.35 -12.85
N VAL A 88 -26.75 -18.24 -13.10
CA VAL A 88 -27.99 -18.17 -13.89
C VAL A 88 -27.76 -17.43 -15.20
N LYS A 89 -28.45 -17.84 -16.26
CA LYS A 89 -28.38 -17.19 -17.57
C LYS A 89 -29.53 -16.20 -17.73
N LYS A 90 -29.37 -15.25 -18.67
CA LYS A 90 -30.46 -14.33 -19.04
C LYS A 90 -31.68 -15.12 -19.50
N GLY A 91 -32.85 -14.77 -18.96
CA GLY A 91 -34.13 -15.40 -19.28
C GLY A 91 -34.45 -16.65 -18.48
N THR A 92 -33.55 -17.15 -17.63
CA THR A 92 -33.88 -18.24 -16.70
C THR A 92 -34.91 -17.76 -15.67
N PRO A 93 -36.05 -18.45 -15.52
CA PRO A 93 -37.04 -18.08 -14.51
C PRO A 93 -36.47 -18.33 -13.11
N LEU A 94 -36.51 -17.30 -12.26
CA LEU A 94 -35.98 -17.37 -10.89
C LEU A 94 -37.08 -17.57 -9.85
N PHE A 95 -38.24 -16.98 -10.10
CA PHE A 95 -39.39 -17.02 -9.21
C PHE A 95 -40.64 -17.34 -10.01
N GLN A 96 -41.55 -18.07 -9.39
CA GLN A 96 -42.88 -18.33 -9.92
C GLN A 96 -43.91 -17.62 -9.06
N ILE A 97 -44.72 -16.77 -9.69
CA ILE A 97 -45.87 -16.11 -9.07
C ILE A 97 -47.11 -16.95 -9.39
N GLU A 98 -48.08 -16.93 -8.48
CA GLU A 98 -49.39 -17.55 -8.69
C GLU A 98 -50.04 -17.05 -10.00
N ARG A 99 -50.49 -17.98 -10.84
CA ARG A 99 -50.94 -17.67 -12.22
C ARG A 99 -52.46 -17.60 -12.36
N ASP A 100 -53.22 -18.20 -11.46
CA ASP A 100 -54.65 -18.47 -11.66
C ASP A 100 -55.46 -17.18 -11.85
N SER A 101 -55.22 -16.17 -11.01
CA SER A 101 -55.85 -14.85 -11.15
C SER A 101 -55.50 -14.15 -12.48
N TYR A 102 -54.28 -14.34 -12.98
CA TYR A 102 -53.86 -13.75 -14.25
C TYR A 102 -54.41 -14.51 -15.45
N LEU A 103 -54.50 -15.83 -15.37
CA LEU A 103 -55.10 -16.66 -16.41
C LEU A 103 -56.59 -16.35 -16.54
N ALA A 104 -57.32 -16.25 -15.43
CA ALA A 104 -58.74 -15.88 -15.46
C ALA A 104 -58.98 -14.51 -16.09
N LYS A 105 -58.13 -13.51 -15.81
CA LYS A 105 -58.20 -12.17 -16.43
C LYS A 105 -57.89 -12.22 -17.93
N LEU A 106 -56.94 -13.04 -18.33
CA LEU A 106 -56.58 -13.24 -19.74
C LEU A 106 -57.74 -13.87 -20.50
N GLU A 107 -58.34 -14.94 -19.98
CA GLU A 107 -59.51 -15.60 -20.58
C GLU A 107 -60.69 -14.62 -20.72
N LEU A 108 -60.94 -13.79 -19.71
CA LEU A 108 -61.99 -12.77 -19.76
C LEU A 108 -61.72 -11.73 -20.86
N ALA A 109 -60.48 -11.26 -21.00
CA ALA A 109 -60.09 -10.31 -22.04
C ALA A 109 -60.19 -10.92 -23.45
N GLU A 110 -59.82 -12.19 -23.60
CA GLU A 110 -59.94 -12.92 -24.86
C GLU A 110 -61.41 -13.15 -25.25
N ALA A 111 -62.27 -13.50 -24.30
CA ALA A 111 -63.71 -13.63 -24.52
C ALA A 111 -64.31 -12.29 -24.96
N ALA A 112 -63.98 -11.20 -24.28
CA ALA A 112 -64.45 -9.85 -24.65
C ALA A 112 -63.97 -9.44 -26.05
N LEU A 113 -62.71 -9.75 -26.38
CA LEU A 113 -62.15 -9.51 -27.71
C LEU A 113 -62.90 -10.32 -28.79
N GLN A 114 -63.26 -11.57 -28.52
CA GLN A 114 -64.04 -12.37 -29.47
C GLN A 114 -65.47 -11.89 -29.63
N SER A 115 -66.14 -11.52 -28.54
CA SER A 115 -67.47 -10.91 -28.61
C SER A 115 -67.45 -9.62 -29.43
N ALA A 116 -66.44 -8.77 -29.23
CA ALA A 116 -66.29 -7.54 -30.01
C ALA A 116 -66.05 -7.83 -31.49
N LYS A 117 -65.18 -8.79 -31.83
CA LYS A 117 -64.95 -9.22 -33.22
C LYS A 117 -66.21 -9.78 -33.88
N ALA A 118 -67.01 -10.54 -33.15
CA ALA A 118 -68.28 -11.06 -33.65
C ALA A 118 -69.32 -9.95 -33.87
N ALA A 119 -69.25 -8.85 -33.12
CA ALA A 119 -70.15 -7.72 -33.26
C ALA A 119 -69.83 -6.83 -34.49
N VAL A 120 -68.59 -6.83 -34.99
CA VAL A 120 -68.17 -6.03 -36.16
C VAL A 120 -69.07 -6.23 -37.39
N PRO A 121 -69.27 -7.45 -37.93
CA PRO A 121 -70.11 -7.63 -39.11
C PRO A 121 -71.55 -7.16 -38.87
N SER A 122 -72.11 -7.41 -37.68
CA SER A 122 -73.46 -6.94 -37.33
C SER A 122 -73.58 -5.42 -37.19
N ALA A 123 -72.47 -4.73 -36.96
CA ALA A 123 -72.41 -3.27 -36.91
C ALA A 123 -72.18 -2.66 -38.30
N GLU A 124 -71.39 -3.33 -39.14
CA GLU A 124 -71.18 -2.95 -40.55
C GLU A 124 -72.46 -3.10 -41.38
N GLU A 125 -73.30 -4.11 -41.10
CA GLU A 125 -74.61 -4.29 -41.76
C GLU A 125 -75.63 -3.19 -41.44
N LYS A 126 -75.42 -2.38 -40.39
CA LYS A 126 -76.36 -1.33 -39.96
C LYS A 126 -76.11 0.05 -40.59
N LEU A 127 -75.12 0.17 -41.49
CA LEU A 127 -74.81 1.35 -42.29
C LEU A 127 -75.36 1.21 -43.71
#